data_AF-A0A259TWZ9-F1
#
_entry.id   AF-A0A259TWZ9-F1
#
_cell.length_a   1.000
_cell.length_b   1.000
_cell.length_c   1.000
_cell.angle_alpha   90.00
_cell.angle_beta   90.00
_cell.angle_gamma   90.00
#
_symmetry.space_group_name_H-M   'P 1'
#
loop_
_entity.id
_entity.type
_entity.pdbx_description
1 polymer ?
#
loop_
_entity_poly.entity_id
_entity_poly.type
_entity_poly.pdbx_seq_one_letter_code
_entity_poly.pdbx_strand_id
1 'polypeptide(L)'
;LSGFTPTPEHRGVIKTALGAQEAVAWSHEAEVLPLLERLRDEGYTLAALEITDRAIAPEAIAAEHLPLALVLGNEVHGVSREVLDAVDLHLALPQYGIKASLNVSVAFGIAAYALVGRMRGLGVAG
;
A
#
# COMPACT_ATOMS: atom_id res chain seq x y z
N LEU A 1 -5.24 6.40 6.47
CA LEU A 1 -6.35 6.92 5.62
C LEU A 1 -6.17 8.44 5.49
N SER A 2 -6.36 9.01 4.31
CA SER A 2 -6.27 10.47 4.08
C SER A 2 -7.34 10.95 3.08
N GLY A 3 -7.74 12.22 3.16
CA GLY A 3 -8.78 12.84 2.31
C GLY A 3 -10.23 12.55 2.72
N PHE A 4 -11.20 12.76 1.81
CA PHE A 4 -12.66 12.54 1.97
C PHE A 4 -13.06 11.04 2.11
N THR A 5 -12.24 10.25 2.81
CA THR A 5 -12.53 8.84 3.04
C THR A 5 -13.49 8.73 4.22
N PRO A 6 -14.66 8.08 4.09
CA PRO A 6 -15.57 7.89 5.21
C PRO A 6 -14.85 7.17 6.35
N THR A 7 -14.95 7.74 7.55
CA THR A 7 -14.36 7.20 8.77
C THR A 7 -14.98 5.83 9.12
N PRO A 8 -14.30 5.00 9.93
CA PRO A 8 -14.74 3.64 10.30
C PRO A 8 -16.07 3.54 11.07
N GLU A 9 -16.79 4.65 11.23
CA GLU A 9 -18.04 4.76 11.99
C GLU A 9 -19.29 4.33 11.18
N HIS A 10 -19.10 3.97 9.91
CA HIS A 10 -20.16 3.39 9.09
C HIS A 10 -20.38 1.91 9.44
N ARG A 11 -21.59 1.62 9.98
CA ARG A 11 -22.09 0.30 10.42
C ARG A 11 -22.00 -0.85 9.39
N GLY A 12 -21.53 -0.59 8.16
CA GLY A 12 -21.27 -1.59 7.13
C GLY A 12 -19.90 -2.29 7.22
N VAL A 13 -18.89 -1.66 7.85
CA VAL A 13 -17.52 -2.22 7.97
C VAL A 13 -17.41 -3.23 9.12
N ILE A 14 -18.38 -3.23 10.05
CA ILE A 14 -18.35 -4.01 11.28
C ILE A 14 -18.54 -5.53 11.05
N LYS A 15 -19.02 -5.95 9.87
CA LYS A 15 -19.42 -7.36 9.66
C LYS A 15 -18.39 -8.27 8.96
N THR A 16 -17.26 -7.74 8.48
CA THR A 16 -16.28 -8.52 7.69
C THR A 16 -14.90 -8.67 8.32
N ALA A 17 -14.56 -7.89 9.35
CA ALA A 17 -13.27 -7.97 10.03
C ALA A 17 -13.39 -8.72 11.36
N LEU A 18 -13.23 -10.06 11.30
CA LEU A 18 -13.10 -10.96 12.45
C LEU A 18 -11.89 -10.56 13.34
N GLY A 19 -12.00 -9.53 14.18
CA GLY A 19 -11.01 -9.19 15.21
C GLY A 19 -9.64 -8.68 14.73
N ALA A 20 -9.35 -8.65 13.43
CA ALA A 20 -8.06 -8.19 12.88
C ALA A 20 -7.77 -6.69 13.07
N GLN A 21 -8.78 -5.92 13.47
CA GLN A 21 -8.73 -4.47 13.67
C GLN A 21 -8.11 -4.06 15.02
N GLU A 22 -7.87 -5.01 15.92
CA GLU A 22 -7.10 -4.78 17.16
C GLU A 22 -5.59 -5.09 17.01
N ALA A 23 -5.17 -5.73 15.91
CA ALA A 23 -3.80 -6.19 15.71
C ALA A 23 -2.94 -5.30 14.80
N VAL A 24 -3.55 -4.37 14.07
CA VAL A 24 -2.85 -3.46 13.14
C VAL A 24 -3.11 -2.02 13.57
N ALA A 25 -2.07 -1.34 14.05
CA ALA A 25 -2.14 0.08 14.37
C ALA A 25 -2.56 0.87 13.13
N TRP A 26 -3.56 1.72 13.27
CA TRP A 26 -4.04 2.60 12.20
C TRP A 26 -4.01 4.05 12.66
N SER A 27 -3.70 4.95 11.73
CA SER A 27 -3.81 6.39 11.92
C SER A 27 -4.56 7.03 10.75
N HIS A 28 -5.20 8.16 11.04
CA HIS A 28 -5.77 9.02 10.03
C HIS A 28 -5.00 10.34 10.04
N GLU A 29 -4.49 10.72 8.88
CA GLU A 29 -3.72 11.94 8.69
C GLU A 29 -4.44 12.80 7.65
N ALA A 30 -4.54 14.10 7.92
CA ALA A 30 -5.20 15.04 7.01
C ALA A 30 -4.42 15.16 5.69
N GLU A 31 -3.09 15.10 5.76
CA GLU A 31 -2.18 15.31 4.64
C GLU A 31 -1.25 14.10 4.48
N VAL A 32 -1.16 13.58 3.26
CA VAL A 32 -0.36 12.37 2.98
C VAL A 32 1.14 12.66 2.85
N LEU A 33 1.52 13.81 2.27
CA LEU A 33 2.94 14.12 2.03
C LEU A 33 3.76 14.25 3.33
N PRO A 34 3.30 14.95 4.38
CA PRO A 34 4.02 15.00 5.65
C PRO A 34 4.15 13.63 6.34
N LEU A 35 3.16 12.76 6.14
CA LEU A 35 3.24 11.38 6.64
C LEU A 35 4.32 10.59 5.89
N LEU A 36 4.42 10.73 4.57
CA LEU A 36 5.46 10.07 3.77
C LEU A 36 6.86 10.53 4.17
N GLU A 37 7.06 11.83 4.39
CA GLU A 37 8.33 12.37 4.89
C GLU A 37 8.70 11.76 6.24
N ARG A 38 7.76 11.71 7.19
CA ARG A 38 8.01 11.12 8.50
C ARG A 38 8.35 9.64 8.44
N LEU A 39 7.64 8.86 7.62
CA LEU A 39 7.94 7.44 7.42
C LEU A 39 9.31 7.23 6.80
N ARG A 40 9.71 8.10 5.87
CA ARG A 40 11.06 8.08 5.31
C ARG A 40 12.11 8.36 6.39
N ASP A 41 11.88 9.35 7.25
CA ASP A 41 12.79 9.70 8.36
C ASP A 41 12.89 8.57 9.39
N GLU A 42 11.84 7.76 9.54
CA GLU A 42 11.82 6.52 10.34
C GLU A 42 12.56 5.34 9.67
N GLY A 43 13.04 5.51 8.44
CA GLY A 43 13.83 4.51 7.70
C GLY A 43 13.01 3.58 6.81
N TYR A 44 11.74 3.89 6.54
CA TYR A 44 10.93 3.11 5.60
C TYR A 44 11.25 3.48 4.15
N THR A 45 11.35 2.47 3.29
CA THR A 45 11.22 2.66 1.84
C THR A 45 9.75 2.85 1.49
N LEU A 46 9.43 3.92 0.78
CA LEU A 46 8.06 4.24 0.39
C LEU A 46 7.74 3.60 -0.96
N ALA A 47 6.68 2.81 -1.03
CA ALA A 47 6.26 2.16 -2.26
C ALA A 47 4.78 2.41 -2.55
N ALA A 48 4.43 2.93 -3.73
CA ALA A 48 3.03 3.07 -4.14
C ALA A 48 2.57 1.89 -4.98
N LEU A 49 1.40 1.34 -4.68
CA LEU A 49 0.75 0.32 -5.52
C LEU A 49 -0.05 1.01 -6.63
N GLU A 50 0.57 1.22 -7.78
CA GLU A 50 -0.02 1.90 -8.94
C GLU A 50 0.61 1.41 -10.24
N ILE A 51 -0.19 1.34 -11.31
CA ILE A 51 0.27 0.88 -12.62
C ILE A 51 0.94 2.06 -13.34
N THR A 52 2.27 2.11 -13.26
CA THR A 52 3.09 3.09 -13.97
C THR A 52 4.07 2.39 -14.93
N ASP A 53 4.66 3.17 -15.82
CA ASP A 53 5.69 2.72 -16.78
C ASP A 53 6.97 2.21 -16.11
N ARG A 54 7.26 2.72 -14.90
CA ARG A 54 8.41 2.36 -14.08
C ARG A 54 8.10 1.33 -12.98
N ALA A 55 6.87 0.84 -12.92
CA ALA A 55 6.47 -0.07 -11.84
C ALA A 55 7.15 -1.44 -11.93
N ILE A 56 7.53 -1.97 -10.79
CA ILE A 56 8.08 -3.32 -10.64
C ILE A 56 7.07 -4.25 -9.93
N ALA A 57 7.23 -5.55 -10.11
CA ALA A 57 6.41 -6.52 -9.39
C ALA A 57 6.82 -6.60 -7.90
N PRO A 58 5.89 -6.86 -6.95
CA PRO A 58 6.22 -7.04 -5.53
C PRO A 58 7.31 -8.09 -5.27
N GLU A 59 7.41 -9.11 -6.10
CA GLU A 59 8.41 -10.17 -6.03
C GLU A 59 9.84 -9.67 -6.32
N ALA A 60 9.98 -8.52 -7.01
CA ALA A 60 11.26 -7.91 -7.32
C ALA A 60 11.87 -7.12 -6.15
N ILE A 61 11.12 -6.94 -5.05
CA ILE A 61 11.63 -6.26 -3.85
C ILE A 61 12.86 -7.00 -3.31
N ALA A 62 13.99 -6.28 -3.20
CA ALA A 62 15.20 -6.71 -2.53
C ALA A 62 15.23 -6.35 -1.03
N ALA A 63 16.17 -6.94 -0.27
CA ALA A 63 16.30 -6.74 1.18
C ALA A 63 16.63 -5.29 1.55
N GLU A 64 17.34 -4.55 0.70
CA GLU A 64 17.67 -3.13 0.90
C GLU A 64 16.46 -2.19 0.86
N HIS A 65 15.33 -2.64 0.32
CA HIS A 65 14.07 -1.86 0.33
C HIS A 65 13.25 -2.09 1.60
N LEU A 66 13.75 -2.84 2.58
CA LEU A 66 13.04 -3.13 3.83
C LEU A 66 13.64 -2.31 4.98
N PRO A 67 12.80 -1.80 5.92
CA PRO A 67 11.34 -1.96 5.98
C PRO A 67 10.60 -1.12 4.93
N LEU A 68 9.45 -1.61 4.45
CA LEU A 68 8.69 -0.97 3.36
C LEU A 68 7.33 -0.47 3.85
N ALA A 69 6.98 0.75 3.49
CA ALA A 69 5.65 1.33 3.68
C ALA A 69 4.88 1.33 2.34
N LEU A 70 3.80 0.55 2.28
CA LEU A 70 2.97 0.41 1.09
C LEU A 70 1.86 1.47 1.07
N VAL A 71 1.85 2.32 0.05
CA VAL A 71 0.86 3.36 -0.21
C VAL A 71 -0.16 2.84 -1.22
N LEU A 72 -1.44 2.99 -0.90
CA LEU A 72 -2.55 2.54 -1.74
C LEU A 72 -3.34 3.75 -2.24
N GLY A 73 -3.80 3.68 -3.49
CA GLY A 73 -4.65 4.69 -4.09
C GLY A 73 -6.10 4.63 -3.61
N ASN A 74 -6.85 5.72 -3.81
CA ASN A 74 -8.29 5.73 -3.62
C ASN A 74 -8.99 4.99 -4.78
N GLU A 75 -10.11 4.31 -4.52
CA GLU A 75 -10.90 3.58 -5.53
C GLU A 75 -11.31 4.44 -6.74
N VAL A 76 -11.51 5.74 -6.54
CA VAL A 76 -11.98 6.66 -7.59
C VAL A 76 -10.84 7.31 -8.38
N HIS A 77 -9.74 7.65 -7.71
CA HIS A 77 -8.69 8.51 -8.28
C HIS A 77 -7.31 7.86 -8.34
N GLY A 78 -7.15 6.63 -7.85
CA GLY A 78 -5.85 5.98 -7.72
C GLY A 78 -4.95 6.72 -6.73
N VAL A 79 -3.63 6.57 -6.92
CA VAL A 79 -2.62 7.34 -6.17
C VAL A 79 -2.42 8.69 -6.84
N SER A 80 -2.42 9.79 -6.07
CA SER A 80 -2.19 11.13 -6.63
C SER A 80 -0.79 11.24 -7.22
N ARG A 81 -0.64 12.06 -8.25
CA ARG A 81 0.67 12.27 -8.90
C ARG A 81 1.74 12.77 -7.93
N GLU A 82 1.36 13.67 -7.02
CA GLU A 82 2.24 14.18 -5.97
C GLU A 82 2.79 13.06 -5.07
N VAL A 83 1.94 12.08 -4.71
CA VAL A 83 2.38 10.90 -3.95
C VAL A 83 3.27 10.00 -4.81
N LEU A 84 2.90 9.76 -6.07
CA LEU A 84 3.72 8.96 -7.00
C LEU A 84 5.11 9.55 -7.23
N ASP A 85 5.24 10.87 -7.21
CA ASP A 85 6.52 11.57 -7.33
C ASP A 85 7.28 11.61 -5.99
N ALA A 86 6.60 11.43 -4.86
CA ALA A 86 7.21 11.39 -3.53
C ALA A 86 7.65 9.99 -3.07
N VAL A 87 7.14 8.89 -3.63
CA VAL A 87 7.56 7.53 -3.24
C VAL A 87 8.84 7.09 -3.95
N ASP A 88 9.57 6.16 -3.32
CA ASP A 88 10.83 5.61 -3.85
C ASP A 88 10.58 4.55 -4.92
N LEU A 89 9.52 3.75 -4.73
CA LEU A 89 9.20 2.61 -5.57
C LEU A 89 7.76 2.65 -6.06
N HIS A 90 7.57 2.14 -7.28
CA HIS A 90 6.26 1.92 -7.88
C HIS A 90 6.07 0.43 -7.98
N LEU A 91 5.01 -0.09 -7.37
CA LEU A 91 4.64 -1.50 -7.42
C LEU A 91 3.40 -1.67 -8.27
N ALA A 92 3.42 -2.64 -9.16
CA ALA A 92 2.24 -3.02 -9.94
C ALA A 92 2.01 -4.52 -9.85
N LEU A 93 0.74 -4.90 -9.75
CA LEU A 93 0.33 -6.29 -9.90
C LEU A 93 0.23 -6.59 -11.39
N PRO A 94 0.88 -7.66 -11.90
CA PRO A 94 0.70 -8.07 -13.28
C PRO A 94 -0.78 -8.36 -13.58
N GLN A 95 -1.34 -7.68 -14.57
CA GLN A 95 -2.71 -7.89 -15.04
C GLN A 95 -2.71 -8.28 -16.51
N TYR A 96 -3.45 -9.33 -16.88
CA TYR A 96 -3.69 -9.70 -18.26
C TYR A 96 -5.03 -9.11 -18.73
N GLY A 97 -5.03 -8.32 -19.80
CA GLY A 97 -6.25 -7.77 -20.43
C GLY A 97 -6.25 -6.26 -20.65
N ILE A 98 -7.34 -5.75 -21.23
CA ILE A 98 -7.53 -4.33 -21.54
C ILE A 98 -7.95 -3.61 -20.26
N LYS A 99 -7.00 -2.93 -19.61
CA LYS A 99 -7.13 -2.00 -18.46
C LYS A 99 -8.48 -2.09 -17.69
N ALA A 100 -8.57 -3.04 -16.78
CA ALA A 100 -9.51 -2.99 -15.65
C ALA A 100 -8.67 -2.96 -14.37
N SER A 101 -8.76 -1.89 -13.58
CA SER A 101 -8.10 -1.84 -12.28
C SER A 101 -8.75 -2.87 -11.34
N LEU A 102 -7.94 -3.47 -10.47
CA LEU A 102 -8.47 -4.27 -9.37
C LEU A 102 -9.12 -3.35 -8.34
N ASN A 103 -10.12 -3.86 -7.61
CA ASN A 103 -10.60 -3.21 -6.40
C ASN A 103 -9.41 -3.02 -5.42
N VAL A 104 -9.33 -1.86 -4.76
CA VAL A 104 -8.20 -1.51 -3.88
C VAL A 104 -7.95 -2.55 -2.79
N SER A 105 -9.00 -3.13 -2.22
CA SER A 105 -8.89 -4.15 -1.17
C SER A 105 -8.32 -5.46 -1.72
N VAL A 106 -8.71 -5.83 -2.94
CA VAL A 106 -8.17 -7.01 -3.64
C VAL A 106 -6.71 -6.78 -4.00
N ALA A 107 -6.38 -5.61 -4.55
CA ALA A 107 -5.02 -5.23 -4.89
C ALA A 107 -4.11 -5.25 -3.65
N PHE A 108 -4.57 -4.67 -2.53
CA PHE A 108 -3.85 -4.71 -1.27
C PHE A 108 -3.63 -6.15 -0.78
N GLY A 109 -4.66 -6.99 -0.78
CA GLY A 109 -4.55 -8.38 -0.33
C GLY A 109 -3.51 -9.17 -1.12
N ILE A 110 -3.50 -9.03 -2.45
CA ILE A 110 -2.53 -9.69 -3.32
C ILE A 110 -1.12 -9.14 -3.07
N ALA A 111 -0.97 -7.81 -3.04
CA ALA A 111 0.33 -7.17 -2.82
C ALA A 111 0.92 -7.54 -1.45
N ALA A 112 0.13 -7.47 -0.38
CA ALA A 112 0.55 -7.83 0.96
C ALA A 112 0.98 -9.30 1.06
N TYR A 113 0.20 -10.23 0.47
CA TYR A 113 0.55 -11.64 0.43
C TYR A 113 1.88 -11.88 -0.30
N ALA A 114 2.07 -11.27 -1.48
CA ALA A 114 3.29 -11.37 -2.26
C ALA A 114 4.50 -10.79 -1.51
N LEU A 115 4.36 -9.61 -0.89
CA LEU A 115 5.41 -8.97 -0.11
C LEU A 115 5.80 -9.81 1.11
N VAL A 116 4.84 -10.36 1.87
CA VAL A 116 5.15 -11.25 3.00
C VAL A 116 5.88 -12.51 2.53
N GLY A 117 5.43 -13.12 1.43
CA GLY A 117 6.13 -14.25 0.82
C GLY A 117 7.56 -13.89 0.42
N ARG A 118 7.74 -12.70 -0.17
CA ARG A 118 9.04 -12.19 -0.57
C ARG A 118 9.96 -11.93 0.62
N MET A 119 9.46 -11.29 1.68
CA MET A 119 10.20 -11.01 2.92
C MET A 119 10.67 -12.31 3.60
N ARG A 120 9.82 -13.35 3.62
CA ARG A 120 10.20 -14.68 4.12
C ARG A 120 11.34 -15.29 3.30
N GLY A 121 11.26 -15.19 1.97
CA GLY A 121 12.33 -15.65 1.08
C GLY A 121 13.65 -14.89 1.25
N LEU A 122 13.60 -13.65 1.74
CA LEU A 122 14.77 -12.83 2.06
C LEU A 122 15.33 -13.09 3.47
N GLY A 123 14.69 -13.94 4.28
CA GLY A 123 15.08 -14.18 5.67
C GLY A 123 14.74 -13.04 6.64
N VAL A 124 13.83 -12.15 6.26
CA VAL A 124 13.45 -10.94 7.03
C VAL A 124 12.17 -11.18 7.85
N ALA A 125 11.79 -12.43 8.11
CA ALA A 125 10.51 -12.74 8.74
C ALA A 125 10.58 -12.72 10.28
N GLY A 126 10.03 -11.64 10.87
CA GLY A 126 9.50 -11.57 12.24
C GLY A 126 10.53 -11.30 13.31
#